data_AF-A0A829F7G0-F1
#
_entry.id   AF-A0A829F7G0-F1
#
_cell.length_a   1.000
_cell.length_b   1.000
_cell.length_c   1.000
_cell.angle_alpha   90.00
_cell.angle_beta   90.00
_cell.angle_gamma   90.00
#
_symmetry.space_group_name_H-M   'P 1'
#
loop_
_entity.id
_entity.type
_entity.pdbx_description
1 polymer ?
#
loop_
_entity_poly.entity_id
_entity_poly.type
_entity_poly.pdbx_seq_one_letter_code
_entity_poly.pdbx_strand_id
1 'polypeptide(L)' 'MLDKETKQNLEQYLALIESPIVFSVSLDTSENSQKLAEFTKEIAEMSPKIS' A
#
# COMPACT_ATOMS: atom_id res chain seq x y z
N MET A 1 -1.45 -9.68 3.62
CA MET A 1 -2.10 -8.55 2.94
C MET A 1 -3.24 -8.15 3.85
N LEU A 2 -3.23 -6.88 4.30
CA LEU A 2 -3.74 -6.40 5.59
C LEU A 2 -5.13 -6.97 5.95
N ASP A 3 -5.31 -7.34 7.22
CA ASP A 3 -6.63 -7.76 7.70
C ASP A 3 -7.64 -6.59 7.65
N LYS A 4 -8.92 -6.92 7.77
CA LYS A 4 -10.01 -5.95 7.65
C LYS A 4 -9.92 -4.82 8.67
N GLU A 5 -9.58 -5.12 9.92
CA GLU A 5 -9.49 -4.13 10.99
C GLU A 5 -8.32 -3.17 10.71
N THR A 6 -7.16 -3.71 10.34
CA THR A 6 -5.99 -2.92 9.98
C THR A 6 -6.27 -2.01 8.77
N LYS A 7 -7.02 -2.49 7.77
CA LYS A 7 -7.44 -1.67 6.62
C LYS A 7 -8.34 -0.50 7.03
N GLN A 8 -9.35 -0.76 7.86
CA GLN A 8 -10.25 0.28 8.36
C GLN A 8 -9.53 1.35 9.18
N ASN A 9 -8.53 0.93 9.96
CA ASN A 9 -7.69 1.87 10.71
C ASN A 9 -6.79 2.68 9.76
N LEU A 10 -6.22 2.05 8.73
CA LEU A 10 -5.35 2.70 7.76
C LEU A 10 -6.08 3.73 6.88
N GLU A 11 -7.31 3.44 6.43
CA GLU A 11 -8.14 4.37 5.63
C GLU A 11 -8.26 5.75 6.27
N GLN A 12 -8.41 5.80 7.60
CA GLN A 12 -8.50 7.05 8.36
C GLN A 12 -7.23 7.90 8.25
N TYR A 13 -6.05 7.26 8.26
CA TYR A 13 -4.77 7.96 8.06
C TYR A 13 -4.55 8.37 6.60
N LEU A 14 -4.95 7.52 5.64
CA LEU A 14 -4.82 7.83 4.22
C LEU A 14 -5.67 9.05 3.80
N ALA A 15 -6.81 9.27 4.46
CA ALA A 15 -7.65 10.45 4.22
C ALA A 15 -6.93 11.77 4.51
N LEU A 16 -5.96 11.76 5.44
CA LEU A 16 -5.20 12.94 5.87
C LEU A 16 -4.03 13.29 4.93
N ILE A 17 -3.72 12.44 3.95
CA ILE A 17 -2.64 12.72 2.99
C ILE A 17 -3.00 13.94 2.15
N GLU A 18 -2.18 14.98 2.15
CA GLU A 18 -2.46 16.21 1.40
C GLU A 18 -1.82 16.23 0.00
N SER A 19 -0.75 15.47 -0.20
CA SER A 19 0.04 15.43 -1.44
C SER A 19 0.18 14.01 -1.97
N PRO A 20 0.33 13.81 -3.29
CA PRO A 20 0.56 12.50 -3.86
C PRO A 20 1.82 11.84 -3.28
N ILE A 21 1.74 10.55 -2.98
CA ILE A 21 2.84 9.72 -2.47
C ILE A 21 3.15 8.64 -3.50
N VAL A 22 4.43 8.42 -3.78
CA VAL A 22 4.89 7.38 -4.71
C VAL A 22 5.55 6.24 -3.94
N PHE A 23 5.08 5.02 -4.14
CA PHE A 23 5.71 3.80 -3.64
C PHE A 23 6.63 3.21 -4.70
N SER A 24 7.94 3.35 -4.48
CA SER A 24 8.96 2.74 -5.35
C SER A 24 9.60 1.55 -4.65
N VAL A 25 9.37 0.34 -5.19
CA VAL A 25 9.96 -0.91 -4.68
C VAL A 25 10.96 -1.49 -5.68
N SER A 26 12.08 -2.00 -5.17
CA SER A 26 13.05 -2.77 -5.94
C SER A 26 12.87 -4.24 -5.59
N LEU A 27 12.51 -5.05 -6.59
CA LEU A 27 12.07 -6.42 -6.40
C LEU A 27 12.94 -7.39 -7.20
N ASP A 28 13.11 -8.60 -6.65
CA ASP A 28 13.65 -9.75 -7.35
C ASP A 28 12.54 -10.79 -7.64
N THR A 29 12.90 -12.00 -8.07
CA THR A 29 11.93 -13.06 -8.37
C THR A 29 11.56 -13.93 -7.18
N SER A 30 11.94 -13.55 -5.95
CA SER A 30 11.63 -14.32 -4.75
C SER A 30 10.16 -14.18 -4.34
N GLU A 31 9.67 -15.16 -3.57
CA GLU A 31 8.32 -15.13 -2.99
C GLU A 31 8.10 -13.89 -2.10
N ASN A 32 9.15 -13.44 -1.39
CA ASN A 32 9.07 -12.24 -0.55
C ASN A 32 8.91 -10.97 -1.38
N SER A 33 9.60 -10.87 -2.52
CA SER A 33 9.44 -9.75 -3.45
C SER A 33 8.03 -9.71 -4.03
N GLN A 34 7.43 -10.86 -4.36
CA GLN A 34 6.04 -10.94 -4.80
C GLN A 34 5.08 -10.46 -3.71
N LYS A 35 5.25 -10.92 -2.46
CA LYS A 35 4.44 -10.45 -1.31
C LYS A 35 4.57 -8.95 -1.06
N LEU A 36 5.76 -8.37 -1.25
CA LEU A 36 5.97 -6.93 -1.09
C LEU A 36 5.31 -6.13 -2.23
N ALA A 37 5.37 -6.63 -3.46
CA ALA A 37 4.68 -6.03 -4.61
C ALA A 37 3.17 -6.01 -4.40
N GLU A 38 2.62 -7.15 -3.98
CA GLU A 38 1.22 -7.28 -3.62
C GLU A 38 0.86 -6.28 -2.50
N PHE A 39 1.67 -6.20 -1.44
CA PHE A 39 1.42 -5.32 -0.29
C PHE A 39 1.37 -3.85 -0.64
N THR A 40 2.36 -3.39 -1.42
CA THR A 40 2.41 -2.00 -1.86
C THR A 40 1.26 -1.66 -2.80
N LYS A 41 0.87 -2.59 -3.67
CA LYS A 41 -0.31 -2.44 -4.53
C LYS A 41 -1.61 -2.37 -3.73
N GLU A 42 -1.77 -3.23 -2.73
CA GLU A 42 -2.95 -3.24 -1.84
C GLU A 42 -3.14 -1.89 -1.15
N ILE A 43 -2.06 -1.27 -0.67
CA ILE A 43 -2.14 0.06 -0.04
C ILE A 43 -2.42 1.16 -1.07
N ALA A 44 -1.83 1.08 -2.27
CA ALA A 44 -2.09 2.04 -3.34
C ALA A 44 -3.57 2.04 -3.78
N GLU A 45 -4.21 0.87 -3.81
CA GLU A 45 -5.64 0.74 -4.12
C GLU A 45 -6.55 1.36 -3.04
N MET A 46 -6.07 1.57 -1.81
CA MET A 46 -6.86 2.17 -0.73
C MET A 46 -6.92 3.70 -0.79
N SER A 47 -6.11 4.37 -1.62
CA SER A 47 -6.15 5.82 -1.76
C SER A 47 -5.69 6.28 -3.14
N PRO A 48 -6.47 7.12 -3.85
CA PRO A 48 -6.06 7.66 -5.16
C PRO A 48 -4.85 8.60 -5.07
N LYS A 49 -4.40 8.93 -3.85
CA LYS A 49 -3.21 9.77 -3.60
C LYS A 49 -1.92 8.94 -3.53
N ILE A 50 -1.99 7.62 -3.61
CA ILE A 50 -0.83 6.73 -3.59
C ILE A 50 -0.70 6.06 -4.96
N SER A 51 0.51 6.06 -5.52
CA SER A 51 0.84 5.43 -6.80
C SER A 51 2.11 4.61 -6.74
#